data_AF-A0A433QMQ6-F1
#
_entry.id   AF-A0A433QMQ6-F1
#
_cell.length_a   1.000
_cell.length_b   1.000
_cell.length_c   1.000
_cell.angle_alpha   90.00
_cell.angle_beta   90.00
_cell.angle_gamma   90.00
#
_symmetry.space_group_name_H-M   'P 1'
#
loop_
_entity.id
_entity.type
_entity.pdbx_description
1 polymer ?
#
loop_
_entity_poly.entity_id
_entity_poly.type
_entity_poly.pdbx_seq_one_letter_code
_entity_poly.pdbx_strand_id
1 'polypeptide(L)'
;MKQLLEESEKIEQKRATPPHPEAEHRHDHQRRRKVSNSLAPRIVACEETGEVLESHVTLSALTQHFILIGDHLQLRPQVITYKLSETRPSGKLTTSINPSSSA
;
A
#
# COMPACT_ATOMS: atom_id res chain seq x y z
N MET A 1 26.36 -13.44 -38.11
CA MET A 1 25.29 -14.26 -37.48
C MET A 1 25.27 -14.11 -35.96
N LYS A 2 26.39 -14.27 -35.24
CA LYS A 2 26.46 -14.00 -33.78
C LYS A 2 26.05 -12.58 -33.38
N GLN A 3 26.46 -11.59 -34.17
CA GLN A 3 26.17 -10.17 -33.92
C GLN A 3 24.68 -9.82 -34.06
N LEU A 4 23.97 -10.50 -34.97
CA LEU A 4 22.51 -10.33 -35.13
C LEU A 4 21.72 -11.00 -34.00
N LEU A 5 22.21 -12.14 -33.49
CA LEU A 5 21.65 -12.80 -32.31
C LEU A 5 21.83 -11.92 -31.07
N GLU A 6 23.00 -11.33 -30.90
CA GLU A 6 23.31 -10.46 -29.76
C GLU A 6 22.54 -9.14 -29.82
N GLU A 7 22.32 -8.58 -31.02
CA GLU A 7 21.42 -7.44 -31.20
C GLU A 7 19.95 -7.80 -30.93
N SER A 8 19.50 -9.01 -31.31
CA SER A 8 18.13 -9.47 -31.01
C SER A 8 17.89 -9.66 -29.51
N GLU A 9 18.86 -10.22 -28.76
CA GLU A 9 18.78 -10.30 -27.30
C GLU A 9 18.75 -8.90 -26.68
N LYS A 10 19.51 -7.94 -27.21
CA LYS A 10 19.50 -6.55 -26.73
C LYS A 10 18.19 -5.83 -27.00
N ILE A 11 17.50 -6.15 -28.09
CA ILE A 11 16.18 -5.59 -28.44
C ILE A 11 15.09 -6.19 -27.54
N GLU A 12 15.19 -7.47 -27.24
CA GLU A 12 14.26 -8.19 -26.36
C GLU A 12 14.46 -7.77 -24.88
N GLN A 13 15.71 -7.54 -24.46
CA GLN A 13 16.04 -6.99 -23.14
C GLN A 13 15.63 -5.52 -22.98
N LYS A 14 15.56 -4.74 -24.07
CA LYS A 14 15.07 -3.34 -24.08
C LYS A 14 13.55 -3.23 -24.09
N ARG A 15 12.83 -4.31 -24.40
CA ARG A 15 11.42 -4.48 -24.01
C ARG A 15 11.29 -4.86 -22.53
N ALA A 16 12.16 -4.29 -21.70
CA ALA A 16 12.08 -4.34 -20.26
C ALA A 16 10.68 -3.88 -19.85
N THR A 17 9.97 -4.84 -19.26
CA THR A 17 8.95 -4.75 -18.23
C THR A 17 8.13 -3.45 -18.20
N PRO A 18 6.80 -3.50 -18.41
CA PRO A 18 5.95 -2.32 -18.23
C PRO A 18 6.27 -1.69 -16.87
N PRO A 19 6.23 -0.34 -16.76
CA PRO A 19 6.61 0.35 -15.54
C PRO A 19 5.90 -0.33 -14.37
N HIS A 20 6.69 -0.93 -13.48
CA HIS A 20 6.15 -1.59 -12.31
C HIS A 20 5.33 -0.53 -11.55
N PRO A 21 4.08 -0.81 -11.12
CA PRO A 21 3.20 0.17 -10.48
C PRO A 21 3.82 0.86 -9.25
N GLU A 22 4.95 0.35 -8.76
CA GLU A 22 5.75 0.94 -7.69
C GLU A 22 6.34 2.32 -8.00
N ALA A 23 6.64 2.65 -9.27
CA ALA A 23 7.23 3.95 -9.61
C ALA A 23 6.21 5.10 -9.45
N GLU A 24 4.96 4.89 -9.84
CA GLU A 24 3.89 5.88 -9.69
C GLU A 24 3.54 6.13 -8.22
N HIS A 25 3.50 5.08 -7.39
CA HIS A 25 3.18 5.20 -5.96
C HIS A 25 4.21 6.04 -5.18
N ARG A 26 5.49 6.03 -5.56
CA ARG A 26 6.52 6.87 -4.91
C ARG A 26 6.28 8.36 -5.12
N HIS A 27 5.78 8.75 -6.30
CA HIS A 27 5.50 10.15 -6.61
C HIS A 27 4.33 10.68 -5.79
N ASP A 28 3.34 9.85 -5.51
CA ASP A 28 2.16 10.28 -4.77
C ASP A 28 2.46 10.55 -3.29
N HIS A 29 3.21 9.67 -2.61
CA HIS A 29 3.64 9.94 -1.23
C HIS A 29 4.47 11.23 -1.14
N GLN A 30 5.34 11.49 -2.13
CA GLN A 30 6.10 12.74 -2.18
C GLN A 30 5.21 13.97 -2.35
N ARG A 31 4.17 13.89 -3.17
CA ARG A 31 3.19 14.98 -3.35
C ARG A 31 2.46 15.28 -2.04
N ARG A 32 1.92 14.25 -1.39
CA ARG A 32 1.23 14.38 -0.10
C ARG A 32 2.13 14.97 0.98
N ARG A 33 3.41 14.56 1.04
CA ARG A 33 4.42 15.17 1.93
C ARG A 33 4.64 16.64 1.67
N LYS A 34 4.79 17.03 0.40
CA LYS A 34 4.98 18.45 0.05
C LYS A 34 3.79 19.29 0.53
N VAL A 35 2.56 18.83 0.28
CA VAL A 35 1.34 19.55 0.68
C VAL A 35 1.21 19.64 2.20
N SER A 36 1.40 18.52 2.91
CA SER A 36 1.32 18.49 4.39
C SER A 36 2.34 19.45 5.01
N ASN A 37 3.58 19.44 4.51
CA ASN A 37 4.63 20.36 4.98
C ASN A 37 4.37 21.82 4.61
N SER A 38 3.84 22.11 3.43
CA SER A 38 3.56 23.50 3.02
C SER A 38 2.37 24.10 3.76
N LEU A 39 1.35 23.31 4.04
CA LEU A 39 0.16 23.76 4.78
C LEU A 39 0.44 23.82 6.28
N ALA A 40 1.28 22.92 6.79
CA ALA A 40 1.61 22.81 8.20
C ALA A 40 0.38 22.85 9.14
N PRO A 41 -0.64 22.01 8.90
CA PRO A 41 -1.86 22.04 9.70
C PRO A 41 -1.56 21.69 11.16
N ARG A 42 -2.14 22.44 12.10
CA ARG A 42 -2.00 22.12 13.55
C ARG A 42 -2.82 20.90 13.94
N ILE A 43 -3.94 20.67 13.27
CA ILE A 43 -4.88 19.59 13.53
C ILE A 43 -5.15 18.85 12.22
N VAL A 44 -5.02 17.54 12.24
CA VAL A 44 -5.39 16.64 11.14
C VAL A 44 -6.41 15.63 11.66
N ALA A 45 -7.49 15.40 10.91
CA ALA A 45 -8.47 14.37 11.19
C ALA A 45 -8.50 13.35 10.05
N CYS A 46 -8.52 12.06 10.37
CA CYS A 46 -8.66 10.96 9.43
C CYS A 46 -9.91 10.16 9.78
N GLU A 47 -10.86 10.09 8.85
CA GLU A 47 -12.02 9.21 8.94
C GLU A 47 -11.69 7.83 8.37
N GLU A 48 -12.52 6.82 8.68
CA GLU A 48 -12.35 5.43 8.23
C GLU A 48 -10.96 4.84 8.50
N THR A 49 -10.31 5.25 9.60
CA THR A 49 -8.90 4.94 9.89
C THR A 49 -8.61 3.44 9.91
N GLY A 50 -9.60 2.59 10.20
CA GLY A 50 -9.44 1.13 10.18
C GLY A 50 -9.05 0.56 8.81
N GLU A 51 -9.29 1.28 7.71
CA GLU A 51 -8.87 0.86 6.36
C GLU A 51 -7.53 1.47 5.91
N VAL A 52 -6.99 2.45 6.66
CA VAL A 52 -5.83 3.23 6.24
C VAL A 52 -4.54 2.59 6.75
N LEU A 53 -3.63 2.28 5.82
CA LEU A 53 -2.26 1.89 6.17
C LEU A 53 -1.45 3.08 6.68
N GLU A 54 -0.59 2.84 7.66
CA GLU A 54 0.30 3.87 8.23
C GLU A 54 1.14 4.58 7.15
N SER A 55 1.60 3.84 6.15
CA SER A 55 2.38 4.37 5.02
C SER A 55 1.62 5.41 4.18
N HIS A 56 0.29 5.46 4.28
CA HIS A 56 -0.54 6.42 3.56
C HIS A 56 -0.75 7.72 4.34
N VAL A 57 -0.53 7.70 5.66
CA VAL A 57 -0.67 8.87 6.53
C VAL A 57 0.60 9.73 6.44
N THR A 58 0.43 11.04 6.23
CA THR A 58 1.54 11.98 6.15
C THR A 58 1.25 13.24 6.93
N LEU A 59 2.02 13.45 8.00
CA LEU A 59 1.91 14.61 8.88
C LEU A 59 3.11 15.55 8.70
N SER A 60 2.86 16.84 8.92
CA SER A 60 3.92 17.84 9.06
C SER A 60 4.51 17.80 10.47
N ALA A 61 5.76 18.21 10.63
CA ALA A 61 6.41 18.35 11.94
C ALA A 61 5.70 19.37 12.86
N LEU A 62 4.86 20.25 12.30
CA LEU A 62 4.07 21.23 13.04
C LEU A 62 2.68 20.72 13.44
N THR A 63 2.32 19.49 13.06
CA THR A 63 1.05 18.87 13.48
C THR A 63 1.09 18.63 14.99
N GLN A 64 0.10 19.15 15.70
CA GLN A 64 0.00 19.02 17.17
C GLN A 64 -1.03 17.96 17.57
N HIS A 65 -2.09 17.82 16.78
CA HIS A 65 -3.15 16.87 17.03
C HIS A 65 -3.47 16.05 15.79
N PHE A 66 -3.57 14.74 15.97
CA PHE A 66 -4.01 13.82 14.94
C PHE A 66 -5.18 13.01 15.47
N ILE A 67 -6.37 13.21 14.89
CA ILE A 67 -7.63 12.58 15.31
C ILE A 67 -7.93 11.45 14.34
N LEU A 68 -8.07 10.24 14.88
CA LEU A 68 -8.37 9.03 14.11
C LEU A 68 -9.77 8.55 14.45
N ILE A 69 -10.65 8.55 13.45
CA ILE A 69 -12.03 8.05 13.57
C ILE A 69 -12.15 6.82 12.68
N GLY A 70 -12.59 5.70 13.26
CA GLY A 70 -12.80 4.45 12.53
C GLY A 70 -13.00 3.26 13.47
N ASP A 71 -13.74 2.25 13.00
CA ASP A 71 -13.92 0.98 13.73
C ASP A 71 -12.95 -0.07 13.19
N HIS A 72 -11.89 -0.35 13.93
CA HIS A 72 -10.87 -1.33 13.55
C HIS A 72 -11.35 -2.79 13.58
N LEU A 73 -12.54 -3.07 14.13
CA LEU A 73 -13.14 -4.41 14.11
C LEU A 73 -13.98 -4.64 12.85
N GLN A 74 -14.57 -3.57 12.30
CA GLN A 74 -15.33 -3.63 11.04
C GLN A 74 -14.44 -3.36 9.82
N LEU A 75 -13.46 -2.48 9.97
CA LEU A 75 -12.64 -1.97 8.88
C LEU A 75 -11.20 -2.45 9.05
N ARG A 76 -10.64 -3.05 7.98
CA ARG A 76 -9.26 -3.55 7.93
C ARG A 76 -8.58 -3.04 6.67
N PRO A 77 -7.28 -2.69 6.71
CA PRO A 77 -6.59 -2.21 5.53
C PRO A 77 -6.47 -3.33 4.49
N GLN A 78 -6.91 -3.06 3.26
CA GLN A 78 -6.76 -3.99 2.15
C GLN A 78 -5.34 -3.90 1.59
N VAL A 79 -4.52 -4.91 1.85
CA VAL A 79 -3.12 -4.93 1.37
C VAL A 79 -3.01 -5.78 0.12
N ILE A 80 -2.78 -5.13 -1.03
CA ILE A 80 -2.66 -5.80 -2.35
C ILE A 80 -1.34 -6.59 -2.46
N THR A 81 -0.33 -6.27 -1.64
CA THR A 81 0.94 -7.00 -1.62
C THR A 81 0.83 -8.28 -0.78
N TYR A 82 0.92 -9.45 -1.43
CA TYR A 82 0.87 -10.79 -0.81
C TYR A 82 1.85 -11.00 0.37
N LYS A 83 2.95 -10.25 0.41
CA LYS A 83 3.91 -10.30 1.53
C LYS A 83 3.40 -9.64 2.82
N LEU A 84 2.38 -8.81 2.72
CA LEU A 84 1.82 -8.02 3.81
C LEU A 84 0.33 -8.37 4.07
N SER A 85 -0.26 -9.23 3.24
CA SER A 85 -1.58 -9.81 3.47
C SER A 85 -1.55 -10.86 4.58
N GLU A 86 -2.56 -10.86 5.44
CA GLU A 86 -2.75 -11.84 6.52
C GLU A 86 -2.98 -13.28 5.99
N THR A 87 -3.38 -13.43 4.72
CA THR A 87 -3.71 -14.70 4.05
C THR A 87 -2.51 -15.60 3.69
N ARG A 88 -1.34 -15.42 4.32
CA ARG A 88 -0.22 -16.35 4.10
C ARG A 88 -0.53 -17.72 4.70
N PRO A 89 -0.40 -18.83 3.95
CA PRO A 89 -0.65 -20.17 4.45
C PRO A 89 0.40 -20.69 5.45
N SER A 90 1.36 -19.86 5.89
CA SER A 90 2.37 -20.22 6.90
C SER A 90 2.14 -19.59 8.28
N GLY A 91 1.09 -18.79 8.47
CA GLY A 91 0.63 -18.36 9.79
C GLY A 91 -0.62 -19.13 10.15
N LYS A 92 -0.51 -20.15 10.99
CA LYS A 92 -1.63 -20.97 11.45
C LYS A 92 -2.62 -20.10 12.24
N LEU A 93 -3.57 -19.46 11.57
CA LEU A 93 -4.71 -18.81 12.20
C LEU A 93 -5.91 -19.72 12.05
N THR A 94 -6.12 -20.54 13.07
CA THR A 94 -7.36 -21.28 13.28
C THR A 94 -8.45 -20.27 13.67
N THR A 95 -9.05 -19.58 12.70
CA THR A 95 -10.36 -18.99 12.93
C THR A 95 -11.38 -20.10 12.76
N SER A 96 -11.86 -20.57 13.92
CA SER A 96 -13.07 -21.39 14.06
C SER A 96 -14.20 -20.77 13.25
N ILE A 97 -14.44 -21.30 12.05
CA ILE A 97 -15.68 -21.06 11.32
C ILE A 97 -16.74 -21.90 12.03
N ASN A 98 -17.72 -21.23 12.65
CA ASN A 98 -18.86 -21.86 13.30
C ASN A 98 -19.56 -22.86 12.34
N PRO A 99 -19.88 -24.09 12.80
CA PRO A 99 -20.65 -25.02 12.01
C PRO A 99 -22.14 -24.66 12.14
N SER A 100 -22.63 -23.77 11.29
CA SER A 100 -24.07 -23.53 11.16
C SER A 100 -24.46 -23.46 9.70
N SER A 101 -24.42 -24.62 9.04
CA SER A 101 -25.20 -24.92 7.84
C SER A 101 -25.19 -26.43 7.59
N SER A 102 -26.01 -27.15 8.33
CA SER A 102 -26.53 -28.46 7.94
C SER A 102 -28.04 -28.43 8.23
N ALA A 103 -28.80 -28.10 7.19
CA ALA A 103 -30.19 -28.51 7.08
C ALA A 103 -30.24 -29.92 6.48
#